data_AF-A0A220U2N7-F1
#
_entry.id   AF-A0A220U2N7-F1
#
_cell.length_a   1.000
_cell.length_b   1.000
_cell.length_c   1.000
_cell.angle_alpha   90.00
_cell.angle_beta   90.00
_cell.angle_gamma   90.00
#
_symmetry.space_group_name_H-M   'P 1'
#
loop_
_entity.id
_entity.type
_entity.pdbx_description
1 polymer ?
#
loop_
_entity_poly.entity_id
_entity_poly.type
_entity_poly.pdbx_seq_one_letter_code
_entity_poly.pdbx_strand_id
1 'polypeptide(L)'
;MASNVIDSELYRGIYVSEEMREVFADKSLLQKWLDSWVALAKAEAEAGIIPKQAVEEIAKKAHHENLDMETIRKGIVDTTHPLIVQIREFTKAVGGKSGRSVPRCFKVLKCLSI
;
A
#
# COMPACT_ATOMS: atom_id res chain seq x y z
N MET A 1 14.02 14.59 14.89
CA MET A 1 13.53 15.90 15.38
C MET A 1 12.55 16.42 14.35
N ALA A 2 11.38 16.92 14.76
CA ALA A 2 10.44 17.56 13.84
C ALA A 2 11.10 18.79 13.22
N SER A 3 11.27 18.80 11.89
CA SER A 3 11.90 19.88 11.15
C SER A 3 10.89 20.71 10.33
N ASN A 4 9.63 20.28 10.25
CA ASN A 4 8.53 21.00 9.62
C ASN A 4 7.55 21.55 10.66
N VAL A 5 6.93 22.70 10.37
CA VAL A 5 5.92 23.35 11.23
C VAL A 5 4.67 22.49 11.45
N ILE A 6 4.30 21.64 10.49
CA ILE A 6 3.15 20.73 10.63
C ILE A 6 3.43 19.57 11.59
N ASP A 7 4.70 19.24 11.83
CA ASP A 7 5.13 18.20 12.75
C ASP A 7 5.40 18.73 14.16
N SER A 8 5.46 20.06 14.34
CA SER A 8 5.77 20.71 15.61
C SER A 8 4.62 20.58 16.61
N GLU A 9 4.90 20.13 17.84
CA GLU A 9 3.85 20.03 18.86
C GLU A 9 3.28 21.37 19.32
N LEU A 10 4.08 22.43 19.24
CA LEU A 10 3.68 23.76 19.68
C LEU A 10 2.93 24.53 18.59
N TYR A 11 3.34 24.36 17.32
CA TYR A 11 2.83 25.20 16.22
C TYR A 11 1.82 24.49 15.31
N ARG A 12 1.76 23.15 15.28
CA ARG A 12 0.94 22.40 14.30
C ARG A 12 -0.51 22.82 14.25
N GLY A 13 -1.13 23.11 15.40
CA GLY A 13 -2.56 23.44 15.48
C GLY A 13 -2.98 24.74 14.78
N ILE A 14 -2.01 25.58 14.38
CA ILE A 14 -2.26 26.81 13.60
C ILE A 14 -2.20 26.52 12.09
N TYR A 15 -1.45 25.49 11.67
CA TYR A 15 -1.16 25.21 10.26
C TYR A 15 -1.89 24.00 9.69
N VAL A 16 -2.29 23.05 10.54
CA VAL A 16 -2.94 21.80 10.14
C VAL A 16 -3.99 21.38 11.16
N SER A 17 -5.16 20.93 10.70
CA SER A 17 -6.18 20.33 11.57
C SER A 17 -5.85 18.88 11.89
N GLU A 18 -6.36 18.35 13.00
CA GLU A 18 -6.19 16.93 13.33
C GLU A 18 -6.78 16.02 12.25
N GLU A 19 -7.93 16.39 11.67
CA GLU A 19 -8.54 15.66 10.54
C GLU A 19 -7.60 15.57 9.33
N MET A 20 -6.92 16.68 8.99
CA MET A 20 -5.96 16.68 7.90
C MET A 20 -4.74 15.82 8.24
N ARG A 21 -4.26 15.83 9.49
CA ARG A 21 -3.15 14.96 9.94
C ARG A 21 -3.52 13.49 9.82
N GLU A 22 -4.74 13.12 10.18
CA GLU A 22 -5.21 11.74 10.03
C GLU A 22 -5.23 11.30 8.56
N VAL A 23 -5.71 12.14 7.64
CA VAL A 23 -5.75 11.81 6.20
C VAL A 23 -4.35 11.61 5.62
N PHE A 24 -3.39 12.47 5.98
CA PHE A 24 -2.03 12.45 5.43
C PHE A 24 -1.01 11.65 6.25
N ALA A 25 -1.43 11.02 7.36
CA ALA A 25 -0.56 10.13 8.13
C ALA A 25 -0.10 8.92 7.30
N ASP A 26 1.11 8.44 7.54
CA ASP A 26 1.69 7.28 6.84
C ASP A 26 0.80 6.03 6.90
N LYS A 27 0.09 5.83 8.02
CA LYS A 27 -0.87 4.74 8.20
C LYS A 27 -2.02 4.85 7.20
N SER A 28 -2.58 6.04 7.05
CA SER A 28 -3.64 6.33 6.09
C SER A 28 -3.15 6.17 4.65
N LEU A 29 -1.93 6.65 4.36
CA LEU A 29 -1.30 6.45 3.05
C LEU A 29 -1.19 4.96 2.70
N LEU A 30 -0.63 4.15 3.60
CA LEU A 30 -0.49 2.71 3.39
C LEU A 30 -1.84 2.02 3.22
N GLN A 31 -2.83 2.37 4.04
CA GLN A 31 -4.17 1.82 3.93
C GLN A 31 -4.81 2.17 2.58
N LYS A 32 -4.64 3.41 2.09
CA LYS A 32 -5.19 3.84 0.79
C LYS A 32 -4.52 3.12 -0.39
N TRP A 33 -3.23 2.81 -0.30
CA TRP A 33 -2.57 1.95 -1.28
C TRP A 33 -3.16 0.53 -1.27
N LEU A 34 -3.38 -0.06 -0.10
CA LEU A 34 -4.04 -1.36 0.05
C LEU A 34 -5.46 -1.37 -0.51
N ASP A 35 -6.25 -0.35 -0.20
CA ASP A 35 -7.61 -0.17 -0.73
C ASP A 35 -7.60 -0.16 -2.27
N SER A 36 -6.60 0.51 -2.87
CA SER A 36 -6.39 0.56 -4.32
C SER A 36 -6.06 -0.82 -4.90
N TRP A 37 -5.22 -1.62 -4.23
CA TRP A 37 -4.92 -2.99 -4.64
C TRP A 37 -6.13 -3.91 -4.57
N VAL A 38 -6.99 -3.76 -3.56
CA VAL A 38 -8.25 -4.51 -3.46
C VAL A 38 -9.21 -4.12 -4.57
N ALA A 39 -9.36 -2.82 -4.85
CA ALA A 39 -10.20 -2.33 -5.95
C ALA A 39 -9.71 -2.87 -7.31
N LEU A 40 -8.40 -2.87 -7.53
CA LEU A 40 -7.80 -3.45 -8.72
C LEU A 40 -8.08 -4.96 -8.81
N ALA A 41 -7.88 -5.72 -7.74
CA ALA A 41 -8.14 -7.16 -7.73
C ALA A 41 -9.62 -7.49 -8.06
N LYS A 42 -10.55 -6.67 -7.57
CA LYS A 42 -11.98 -6.78 -7.93
C LYS A 42 -12.19 -6.60 -9.43
N ALA A 43 -11.63 -5.54 -10.02
CA ALA A 43 -11.72 -5.29 -11.45
C ALA A 43 -11.08 -6.42 -12.28
N GLU A 44 -9.93 -6.95 -11.85
CA GLU A 44 -9.29 -8.10 -12.49
C GLU A 44 -10.14 -9.37 -12.40
N ALA A 45 -10.86 -9.60 -11.30
CA ALA A 45 -11.76 -10.73 -11.17
C ALA A 45 -13.02 -10.60 -12.04
N GLU A 46 -13.56 -9.38 -12.16
CA GLU A 46 -14.65 -9.07 -13.09
C GLU A 46 -14.24 -9.32 -14.55
N ALA A 47 -13.00 -9.00 -14.90
CA ALA A 47 -12.40 -9.31 -16.20
C ALA A 47 -11.99 -10.79 -16.39
N GLY A 48 -12.17 -11.65 -15.38
CA GLY A 48 -11.80 -13.07 -15.43
C GLY A 48 -10.30 -13.36 -15.37
N ILE A 49 -9.47 -12.39 -14.99
CA ILE A 49 -8.01 -12.51 -14.91
C ILE A 49 -7.59 -13.30 -13.65
N ILE A 50 -8.29 -13.10 -12.54
CA ILE A 50 -8.06 -13.81 -11.27
C ILE A 50 -9.37 -14.42 -10.74
N PRO A 51 -9.31 -15.52 -9.97
CA PRO A 51 -10.51 -16.10 -9.37
C PRO A 51 -11.07 -15.18 -8.26
N LYS A 52 -12.40 -15.17 -8.09
CA LYS A 52 -13.07 -14.36 -7.04
C LYS A 52 -12.56 -14.67 -5.63
N GLN A 53 -12.21 -15.92 -5.35
CA GLN A 53 -11.63 -16.33 -4.07
C GLN A 53 -10.29 -15.64 -3.78
N ALA A 54 -9.52 -15.27 -4.81
CA ALA A 54 -8.28 -14.51 -4.61
C ALA A 54 -8.58 -13.08 -4.11
N VAL A 55 -9.66 -12.46 -4.59
CA VAL A 55 -10.10 -11.13 -4.13
C VAL A 55 -10.45 -11.15 -2.65
N GLU A 56 -11.18 -12.18 -2.20
CA GLU A 56 -11.55 -12.35 -0.78
C GLU A 56 -10.31 -12.43 0.12
N GLU A 57 -9.32 -13.24 -0.26
CA GLU A 57 -8.06 -13.35 0.49
C GLU A 57 -7.23 -12.08 0.49
N ILE A 58 -7.18 -11.35 -0.64
CA ILE A 58 -6.49 -10.06 -0.75
C ILE A 58 -7.17 -9.03 0.14
N ALA A 59 -8.50 -8.91 0.06
CA ALA A 59 -9.29 -7.96 0.83
C ALA A 59 -9.19 -8.23 2.35
N LYS A 60 -9.24 -9.50 2.76
CA LYS A 60 -9.12 -9.90 4.16
C LYS A 60 -7.79 -9.48 4.80
N LYS A 61 -6.74 -9.34 3.99
CA LYS A 61 -5.38 -9.05 4.48
C LYS A 61 -4.92 -7.63 4.17
N ALA A 62 -5.73 -6.83 3.47
CA ALA A 62 -5.48 -5.46 3.07
C ALA A 62 -5.65 -4.48 4.24
N HIS A 63 -4.91 -4.73 5.33
CA HIS A 63 -4.86 -3.90 6.52
C HIS A 63 -3.42 -3.46 6.77
N HIS A 64 -3.19 -2.17 6.98
CA HIS A 64 -1.84 -1.64 7.17
C HIS A 64 -1.10 -2.26 8.37
N GLU A 65 -1.84 -2.75 9.37
CA GLU A 65 -1.33 -3.47 10.54
C GLU A 65 -0.69 -4.82 10.18
N ASN A 66 -1.03 -5.38 9.03
CA ASN A 66 -0.42 -6.62 8.54
C ASN A 66 0.92 -6.39 7.84
N LEU A 67 1.38 -5.14 7.72
CA LEU A 67 2.62 -4.77 7.04
C LEU A 67 3.69 -4.31 8.05
N ASP A 68 4.94 -4.65 7.77
CA ASP A 68 6.08 -4.10 8.49
C ASP A 68 6.46 -2.71 7.92
N MET A 69 6.00 -1.66 8.59
CA MET A 69 6.28 -0.28 8.19
C MET A 69 7.77 0.06 8.20
N GLU A 70 8.57 -0.54 9.06
CA GLU A 70 10.01 -0.25 9.14
C GLU A 70 10.73 -0.86 7.94
N THR A 71 10.34 -2.07 7.55
CA THR A 71 10.83 -2.71 6.31
C THR A 71 10.45 -1.88 5.09
N ILE A 72 9.21 -1.41 5.00
CA ILE A 72 8.77 -0.53 3.91
C ILE A 72 9.59 0.76 3.88
N ARG A 73 9.71 1.44 5.02
CA ARG A 73 10.44 2.72 5.14
C ARG A 73 11.89 2.60 4.67
N LYS A 74 12.62 1.58 5.16
CA LYS A 74 14.00 1.29 4.71
C LYS A 74 14.05 0.99 3.22
N GLY A 75 13.13 0.14 2.76
CA GLY A 75 13.05 -0.25 1.37
C GLY A 75 12.76 0.91 0.40
N ILE A 76 11.96 1.90 0.81
CA ILE A 76 11.72 3.11 0.01
C ILE A 76 13.02 3.91 -0.16
N VAL A 77 13.81 4.05 0.91
CA VAL A 77 15.12 4.72 0.84
C VAL A 77 16.07 3.95 -0.08
N ASP A 78 16.16 2.63 0.10
CA ASP A 78 17.10 1.79 -0.66
C ASP A 78 16.75 1.72 -2.16
N THR A 79 15.45 1.68 -2.49
CA THR A 79 15.00 1.51 -3.88
C THR A 79 14.64 2.82 -4.57
N THR A 80 14.53 3.93 -3.82
CA THR A 80 14.01 5.21 -4.31
C THR A 80 12.62 5.08 -4.96
N HIS A 81 11.86 4.05 -4.60
CA HIS A 81 10.54 3.78 -5.17
C HIS A 81 9.52 3.43 -4.07
N PRO A 82 8.41 4.18 -3.96
CA PRO A 82 7.51 4.09 -2.81
C PRO A 82 6.75 2.76 -2.71
N LEU A 83 6.36 2.18 -3.86
CA LEU A 83 5.40 1.08 -3.89
C LEU A 83 6.03 -0.32 -3.95
N ILE A 84 7.27 -0.46 -4.41
CA ILE A 84 7.82 -1.78 -4.75
C ILE A 84 8.03 -2.65 -3.51
N VAL A 85 8.48 -2.03 -2.41
CA VAL A 85 8.67 -2.73 -1.14
C VAL A 85 7.34 -2.96 -0.45
N GLN A 86 6.42 -2.00 -0.52
CA GLN A 86 5.06 -2.17 -0.01
C GLN A 86 4.34 -3.35 -0.69
N ILE A 87 4.44 -3.49 -2.01
CA ILE A 87 3.82 -4.61 -2.75
C ILE A 87 4.46 -5.93 -2.37
N ARG A 88 5.78 -5.98 -2.15
CA ARG A 88 6.48 -7.19 -1.71
C ARG A 88 6.00 -7.62 -0.32
N GLU A 89 5.92 -6.68 0.62
CA GLU A 89 5.40 -6.96 1.97
C GLU A 89 3.95 -7.40 1.92
N PHE A 90 3.10 -6.71 1.14
CA PHE A 90 1.71 -7.10 1.01
C PHE A 90 1.54 -8.47 0.33
N THR A 91 2.34 -8.77 -0.69
CA THR A 91 2.39 -10.09 -1.33
C THR A 91 2.74 -11.20 -0.33
N LYS A 92 3.70 -10.95 0.57
CA LYS A 92 4.08 -11.88 1.65
C LYS A 92 2.92 -12.06 2.63
N ALA A 93 2.28 -10.97 3.07
CA ALA A 93 1.15 -11.00 3.99
C ALA A 93 -0.02 -11.82 3.42
N VAL A 94 -0.35 -11.61 2.13
CA VAL A 94 -1.39 -12.38 1.43
C VAL A 94 -1.00 -13.86 1.31
N GLY A 95 0.23 -14.17 0.91
CA GLY A 95 0.75 -15.53 0.86
C GLY A 95 0.01 -16.47 -0.12
N GLY A 96 0.47 -17.71 -0.21
CA GLY A 96 -0.17 -18.75 -1.04
C GLY A 96 -0.27 -18.40 -2.53
N LYS A 97 -1.29 -18.96 -3.21
CA LYS A 97 -1.57 -18.67 -4.62
C LYS A 97 -2.13 -17.26 -4.82
N SER A 98 -2.90 -16.74 -3.86
CA SER A 98 -3.51 -15.40 -3.91
C SER A 98 -2.48 -14.28 -3.81
N GLY A 99 -1.39 -14.46 -3.05
CA GLY A 99 -0.31 -13.48 -2.97
C GLY A 99 0.39 -13.25 -4.31
N ARG A 100 0.48 -14.27 -5.17
CA ARG A 100 0.98 -14.11 -6.56
C ARG A 100 0.07 -13.28 -7.47
N SER A 101 -1.16 -12.99 -7.03
CA SER A 101 -2.12 -12.16 -7.78
C SER A 101 -2.01 -10.68 -7.44
N VAL A 102 -1.53 -10.33 -6.22
CA VAL A 102 -1.26 -8.94 -5.80
C VAL A 102 -0.35 -8.16 -6.76
N PRO A 103 0.73 -8.74 -7.38
CA PRO A 103 1.63 -8.00 -8.25
C PRO A 103 1.27 -8.09 -9.75
N ARG A 104 0.09 -8.56 -10.16
CA ARG A 104 -0.16 -8.79 -11.61
C ARG A 104 -0.13 -7.50 -12.44
N CYS A 105 -0.53 -6.35 -11.88
CA CYS A 105 -0.38 -5.04 -12.54
C CYS A 105 1.08 -4.67 -12.85
N PHE A 106 2.05 -5.03 -12.00
CA PHE A 106 3.48 -4.79 -12.29
C PHE A 106 4.06 -5.80 -13.29
N LYS A 107 3.47 -7.00 -13.39
CA LYS A 107 3.80 -7.93 -14.48
C LYS A 107 3.31 -7.41 -15.83
N VAL A 108 2.17 -6.70 -15.89
CA VAL A 108 1.72 -6.04 -17.13
C VAL A 108 2.69 -4.93 -17.57
N LEU A 109 3.23 -4.14 -16.62
CA LEU A 109 4.31 -3.18 -16.92
C LEU A 109 5.59 -3.88 -17.40
N LYS A 110 5.93 -5.05 -16.87
CA LYS A 110 7.04 -5.88 -17.39
C LYS A 110 6.75 -6.53 -18.76
N CYS A 111 5.49 -6.63 -19.18
CA CYS A 111 5.11 -7.02 -20.54
C CYS A 111 5.07 -5.84 -21.53
N LEU A 112 5.17 -4.59 -21.04
CA LEU A 112 5.20 -3.36 -21.85
C LEU A 112 6.60 -2.72 -21.91
N SER A 113 7.59 -3.29 -21.24
CA SER A 113 8.99 -3.01 -21.54
C SER A 113 9.48 -3.98 -22.61
N ILE A 114 9.67 -3.43 -23.80
CA ILE A 114 10.58 -3.92 -24.85
C ILE A 114 11.94 -4.25 -24.22
#